data_AF-K2EKH2-F1
#
_entry.id   AF-K2EKH2-F1
#
_cell.length_a   1.000
_cell.length_b   1.000
_cell.length_c   1.000
_cell.angle_alpha   90.00
_cell.angle_beta   90.00
_cell.angle_gamma   90.00
#
_symmetry.space_group_name_H-M   'P 1'
#
loop_
_entity.id
_entity.type
_entity.pdbx_description
1 polymer ?
#
loop_
_entity_poly.entity_id
_entity_poly.type
_entity_poly.pdbx_seq_one_letter_code
_entity_poly.pdbx_strand_id
1 'polypeptide(L)'
;MNQTDPHQAWSRFRFSVIGSLLSSPPKKGDLKACVRELAQKTWRHPITDHEMILSSSTIERWFYQARKTLDPVGALRTKRRKDAASSRKLTSELKAILHTLRRDHPSWSYKLCIDNLGASLAEAEAKALPSYSTIYRYMKTQGLLKQRRKRKCFLTSGPENEISTPKDWADREVRSYEVEYVHGLWHLDFHHGARKILGKDGGWHKPLILSIMDDHSRLICHAQWYLDETTESLVHGFRQALQKRALPRALMTDYVPRHIISLMFPS
;
A
#
# COMPACT_ATOMS: atom_id res chain seq x y z
N MET A 1 21.47 5.17 8.03
CA MET A 1 22.29 5.36 6.81
C MET A 1 21.53 6.27 5.86
N ASN A 2 22.02 7.50 5.67
CA ASN A 2 21.37 8.52 4.83
C ASN A 2 21.28 8.05 3.38
N GLN A 3 20.07 7.80 2.87
CA GLN A 3 19.84 7.62 1.43
C GLN A 3 20.06 8.98 0.73
N THR A 4 21.27 9.22 0.23
CA THR A 4 21.57 10.40 -0.57
C THR A 4 20.79 10.35 -1.89
N ASP A 5 20.04 11.42 -2.20
CA ASP A 5 19.40 11.62 -3.51
C ASP A 5 20.43 11.40 -4.63
N PRO A 6 20.20 10.46 -5.59
CA PRO A 6 21.11 10.21 -6.70
C PRO A 6 21.55 11.48 -7.44
N HIS A 7 20.66 12.47 -7.55
CA HIS A 7 20.98 13.74 -8.22
C HIS A 7 21.98 14.57 -7.41
N GLN A 8 21.91 14.52 -6.08
CA GLN A 8 22.81 15.23 -5.17
C GLN A 8 24.16 14.53 -5.05
N ALA A 9 24.19 13.20 -5.07
CA ALA A 9 25.43 12.42 -5.12
C ALA A 9 26.24 12.78 -6.40
N TRP A 10 25.56 12.83 -7.55
CA TRP A 10 26.18 13.25 -8.81
C TRP A 10 26.66 14.71 -8.79
N SER A 11 25.93 15.64 -8.18
CA SER A 11 26.35 17.05 -8.17
C SER A 11 27.62 17.26 -7.35
N ARG A 12 27.70 16.64 -6.17
CA ARG A 12 28.88 16.67 -5.30
C ARG A 12 30.10 16.03 -5.96
N PHE A 13 29.91 14.88 -6.61
CA PHE A 13 30.97 14.21 -7.35
C PHE A 13 31.51 15.05 -8.51
N ARG A 14 30.63 15.66 -9.31
CA ARG A 14 31.08 16.55 -10.41
C ARG A 14 31.86 17.73 -9.87
N PHE A 15 31.41 18.32 -8.76
CA PHE A 15 32.09 19.42 -8.10
C PHE A 15 33.45 18.99 -7.55
N SER A 16 33.59 17.81 -6.95
CA SER A 16 34.89 17.33 -6.46
C SER A 16 35.90 17.10 -7.59
N VAL A 17 35.44 16.71 -8.78
CA VAL A 17 36.31 16.54 -9.97
C VAL A 17 36.84 17.88 -10.47
N ILE A 18 35.98 18.91 -10.59
CA ILE A 18 36.37 20.23 -11.14
C ILE A 18 36.80 21.24 -10.07
N GLY A 19 36.68 20.91 -8.79
CA GLY A 19 36.85 21.84 -7.67
C GLY A 19 38.24 22.45 -7.61
N SER A 20 39.27 21.69 -8.00
CA SER A 20 40.65 22.19 -8.12
C SER A 20 40.78 23.25 -9.22
N LEU A 21 40.11 23.08 -10.36
CA LEU A 21 40.12 24.06 -11.46
C LEU A 21 39.42 25.37 -11.09
N LEU A 22 38.45 25.31 -10.17
CA LEU A 22 37.71 26.50 -9.69
C LEU A 22 38.46 27.21 -8.56
N SER A 23 39.05 26.46 -7.64
CA SER A 23 39.73 27.00 -6.45
C SER A 23 41.15 27.47 -6.75
N SER A 24 41.80 26.86 -7.75
CA SER A 24 43.15 27.20 -8.22
C SER A 24 43.11 27.33 -9.75
N PRO A 25 42.64 28.47 -10.29
CA PRO A 25 42.45 28.64 -11.72
C PRO A 25 43.78 28.57 -12.48
N PRO A 26 43.87 27.76 -13.56
CA PRO A 26 45.09 27.62 -14.35
C PRO A 26 45.41 28.91 -15.11
N LYS A 27 46.70 29.11 -15.43
CA LYS A 27 47.13 30.25 -16.26
C LYS A 27 46.52 30.15 -17.66
N LYS A 28 46.49 31.28 -18.35
CA LYS A 28 45.90 31.41 -19.69
C LYS A 28 46.63 30.47 -20.66
N GLY A 29 45.94 29.43 -21.14
CA GLY A 29 46.49 28.40 -22.04
C GLY A 29 46.58 26.99 -21.43
N ASP A 30 46.67 26.89 -20.10
CA ASP A 30 46.97 25.61 -19.41
C ASP A 30 45.73 24.77 -19.10
N LEU A 31 44.52 25.35 -19.23
CA LEU A 31 43.26 24.67 -18.89
C LEU A 31 43.11 23.30 -19.58
N LYS A 32 43.49 23.20 -20.86
CA LYS A 32 43.39 21.94 -21.61
C LYS A 32 44.32 20.86 -21.05
N ALA A 33 45.50 21.23 -20.56
CA ALA A 33 46.44 20.30 -19.95
C ALA A 33 45.89 19.78 -18.61
N CYS A 34 45.43 20.67 -17.73
CA CYS A 34 44.83 20.28 -16.45
C CYS A 34 43.58 19.40 -16.62
N VAL A 35 42.73 19.68 -17.62
CA VAL A 35 41.56 18.83 -17.93
C VAL A 35 42.00 17.44 -18.44
N ARG A 36 43.08 17.36 -19.22
CA ARG A 36 43.62 16.08 -19.71
C ARG A 36 44.18 15.24 -18.57
N GLU A 37 44.86 15.86 -17.61
CA GLU A 37 45.33 15.19 -16.40
C GLU A 37 44.18 14.61 -15.57
N LEU A 38 43.08 15.37 -15.41
CA LEU A 38 41.89 14.86 -14.70
C LEU A 38 41.20 13.71 -15.45
N ALA A 39 41.24 13.71 -16.78
CA ALA A 39 40.70 12.64 -17.61
C ALA A 39 41.52 11.34 -17.57
N GLN A 40 42.81 11.42 -17.19
CA GLN A 40 43.67 10.24 -16.98
C GLN A 40 43.46 9.57 -15.62
N LYS A 41 42.75 10.22 -14.69
CA LYS A 41 42.45 9.66 -13.38
C LYS A 41 41.26 8.71 -13.45
N THR A 42 41.34 7.65 -12.64
CA THR A 42 40.22 6.76 -12.34
C THR A 42 39.40 7.35 -11.21
N TRP A 43 38.08 7.41 -11.39
CA TRP A 43 37.13 7.96 -10.44
C TRP A 43 36.17 6.88 -9.94
N ARG A 44 35.58 7.07 -8.75
CA ARG A 44 34.54 6.17 -8.23
C ARG A 44 33.15 6.69 -8.57
N HIS A 45 32.31 5.83 -9.12
CA HIS A 45 30.95 6.18 -9.47
C HIS A 45 30.13 6.50 -8.20
N PRO A 46 29.45 7.66 -8.12
CA PRO A 46 28.84 8.15 -6.87
C PRO A 46 27.59 7.40 -6.38
N ILE A 47 27.25 6.26 -6.98
CA ILE A 47 26.03 5.47 -6.67
C ILE A 47 26.39 4.00 -6.56
N THR A 48 27.09 3.46 -7.56
CA THR A 48 27.45 2.04 -7.65
C THR A 48 28.87 1.74 -7.16
N ASP A 49 29.67 2.77 -6.85
CA ASP A 49 31.07 2.71 -6.40
C ASP A 49 32.05 2.02 -7.36
N HIS A 50 31.61 1.69 -8.59
CA HIS A 50 32.48 1.16 -9.64
C HIS A 50 33.47 2.21 -10.15
N GLU A 51 34.63 1.75 -10.59
CA GLU A 51 35.64 2.59 -11.23
C GLU A 51 35.17 3.09 -12.60
N MET A 52 35.39 4.37 -12.89
CA MET A 52 35.05 5.00 -14.16
C MET A 52 36.09 6.03 -14.59
N ILE A 53 36.28 6.15 -15.90
CA ILE A 53 37.11 7.18 -16.52
C ILE A 53 36.20 8.25 -17.13
N LEU A 54 36.58 9.51 -17.01
CA LEU A 54 35.83 10.65 -17.54
C LEU A 54 36.52 11.21 -18.78
N SER A 55 35.75 11.54 -19.83
CA SER A 55 36.32 12.21 -21.00
C SER A 55 36.70 13.66 -20.68
N SER A 56 37.76 14.16 -21.30
CA SER A 56 38.19 15.57 -21.21
C SER A 56 37.04 16.53 -21.56
N SER A 57 36.29 16.22 -22.62
CA SER A 57 35.12 17.00 -23.05
C SER A 57 33.99 17.07 -22.02
N THR A 58 33.84 16.04 -21.18
CA THR A 58 32.83 16.01 -20.11
C THR A 58 33.26 16.91 -18.94
N ILE A 59 34.53 16.81 -18.53
CA ILE A 59 35.12 17.63 -17.46
C ILE A 59 35.11 19.10 -17.85
N GLU A 60 35.51 19.42 -19.08
CA GLU A 60 35.51 20.79 -19.61
C GLU A 60 34.10 21.39 -19.63
N ARG A 61 33.09 20.61 -20.02
CA ARG A 61 31.68 21.02 -19.97
C ARG A 61 31.24 21.36 -18.54
N TRP A 62 31.59 20.53 -17.56
CA TRP A 62 31.27 20.79 -16.15
C TRP A 62 31.96 22.06 -15.64
N PHE A 63 33.23 22.26 -15.98
CA PHE A 63 33.97 23.47 -15.60
C PHE A 63 33.27 24.75 -16.09
N TYR A 64 32.94 24.83 -17.38
CA TYR A 64 32.26 26.00 -17.92
C TYR A 64 30.83 26.17 -17.40
N GLN A 65 30.14 25.07 -17.08
CA GLN A 65 28.81 25.11 -16.48
C GLN A 65 28.84 25.68 -15.06
N ALA A 66 29.83 25.29 -14.25
CA ALA A 66 30.02 25.79 -12.89
C ALA A 66 30.54 27.23 -12.85
N ARG A 67 31.45 27.61 -13.76
CA ARG A 67 32.07 28.94 -13.79
C ARG A 67 31.07 30.09 -14.04
N LYS A 68 29.94 29.80 -14.68
CA LYS A 68 28.91 30.80 -15.04
C LYS A 68 27.95 31.13 -13.89
N THR A 69 28.08 30.49 -12.73
CA THR A 69 27.07 30.52 -11.66
C THR A 69 27.71 30.71 -10.29
N LEU A 70 27.01 31.45 -9.41
CA LEU A 70 27.38 31.62 -8.00
C LEU A 70 27.19 30.34 -7.16
N ASP A 71 26.33 29.40 -7.62
CA ASP A 71 26.17 28.06 -7.03
C ASP A 71 26.65 26.96 -8.00
N PRO A 72 27.95 26.61 -7.96
CA PRO A 72 28.53 25.53 -8.78
C PRO A 72 27.88 24.16 -8.55
N VAL A 73 27.48 23.84 -7.31
CA VAL A 73 26.96 22.51 -6.97
C VAL A 73 25.55 22.35 -7.51
N GLY A 74 24.70 23.37 -7.37
CA GLY A 74 23.37 23.40 -7.97
C GLY A 74 23.43 23.35 -9.51
N ALA A 75 24.36 24.09 -10.12
CA ALA A 75 24.55 24.10 -11.57
C ALA A 75 24.91 22.73 -12.14
N LEU A 76 25.73 21.94 -11.42
CA LEU A 76 26.17 20.60 -11.82
C LEU A 76 25.16 19.50 -11.50
N ARG A 77 24.03 19.81 -10.84
CA ARG A 77 22.99 18.81 -10.57
C ARG A 77 22.42 18.27 -11.88
N THR A 78 22.23 16.95 -11.94
CA THR A 78 21.59 16.31 -13.10
C THR A 78 20.17 16.85 -13.23
N LYS A 79 19.93 17.74 -14.21
CA LYS A 79 18.61 18.31 -14.47
C LYS A 79 17.67 17.20 -14.94
N ARG A 80 16.53 17.09 -14.29
CA ARG A 80 15.42 16.26 -14.77
C ARG A 80 14.93 16.86 -16.09
N ARG A 81 14.89 16.05 -17.17
CA ARG A 81 14.36 16.52 -18.46
C ARG A 81 12.91 16.98 -18.26
N LYS A 82 12.58 18.21 -18.72
CA LYS A 82 11.22 18.77 -18.63
C LYS A 82 10.18 17.86 -19.31
N ASP A 83 10.57 17.20 -20.38
CA ASP A 83 9.71 16.30 -21.16
C ASP A 83 9.50 14.92 -20.52
N ALA A 84 10.16 14.61 -19.40
CA ALA A 84 10.08 13.28 -18.80
C ALA A 84 8.68 12.89 -18.30
N ALA A 85 7.81 13.88 -18.09
CA ALA A 85 6.43 13.68 -17.65
C ALA A 85 5.39 13.82 -18.77
N SER A 86 5.78 14.31 -19.96
CA SER A 86 4.84 14.57 -21.06
C SER A 86 5.10 13.59 -22.20
N SER A 87 4.32 12.51 -22.25
CA SER A 87 4.31 11.63 -23.41
C SER A 87 3.61 12.34 -24.56
N ARG A 88 4.33 12.63 -25.65
CA ARG A 88 3.77 13.18 -26.89
C ARG A 88 2.70 12.28 -27.52
N LYS A 89 2.63 11.01 -27.12
CA LYS A 89 1.67 10.01 -27.64
C LYS A 89 0.31 10.04 -26.94
N LEU A 90 0.16 10.78 -25.83
CA LEU A 90 -1.11 10.92 -25.11
C LEU A 90 -1.76 12.25 -25.48
N THR A 91 -2.72 12.21 -26.41
CA THR A 91 -3.56 13.36 -26.79
C THR A 91 -4.43 13.81 -25.61
N SER A 92 -4.92 15.05 -25.66
CA SER A 92 -5.84 15.60 -24.65
C SER A 92 -7.13 14.77 -24.52
N GLU A 93 -7.68 14.29 -25.64
CA GLU A 93 -8.87 13.44 -25.69
C GLU A 93 -8.69 12.13 -24.92
N LEU A 94 -7.58 11.41 -25.17
CA LEU A 94 -7.26 10.16 -24.46
C LEU A 94 -7.14 10.37 -22.95
N LYS A 95 -6.57 11.51 -22.54
CA LYS A 95 -6.47 11.87 -21.13
C LYS A 95 -7.86 12.08 -20.53
N ALA A 96 -8.74 12.81 -21.21
CA ALA A 96 -10.10 13.05 -20.74
C ALA A 96 -10.87 11.73 -20.54
N ILE A 97 -10.81 10.82 -21.52
CA ILE A 97 -11.47 9.51 -21.44
C ILE A 97 -10.90 8.69 -20.27
N LEU A 98 -9.57 8.67 -20.08
CA LEU A 98 -8.95 7.98 -18.94
C LEU A 98 -9.38 8.54 -17.58
N HIS A 99 -9.59 9.85 -17.47
CA HIS A 99 -10.13 10.47 -16.25
C HIS A 99 -11.58 10.05 -16.01
N THR A 100 -12.42 10.03 -17.05
CA THR A 100 -13.82 9.59 -16.97
C THR A 100 -13.89 8.11 -16.58
N LEU A 101 -13.21 7.21 -17.30
CA LEU A 101 -13.18 5.78 -16.99
C LEU A 101 -12.68 5.49 -15.56
N ARG A 102 -11.67 6.23 -15.08
CA ARG A 102 -11.20 6.05 -13.70
C ARG A 102 -12.22 6.54 -12.68
N ARG A 103 -12.95 7.62 -12.96
CA ARG A 103 -14.00 8.15 -12.09
C ARG A 103 -15.17 7.18 -11.98
N ASP A 104 -15.62 6.66 -13.11
CA ASP A 104 -16.80 5.81 -13.18
C ASP A 104 -16.51 4.39 -12.66
N HIS A 105 -15.26 3.94 -12.82
CA HIS A 105 -14.83 2.63 -12.39
C HIS A 105 -13.53 2.65 -11.54
N PRO A 106 -13.58 3.17 -10.30
CA PRO A 106 -12.40 3.32 -9.45
C PRO A 106 -11.68 2.00 -9.14
N SER A 107 -12.44 0.89 -9.14
CA SER A 107 -11.94 -0.45 -8.80
C SER A 107 -11.28 -1.22 -9.94
N TRP A 108 -11.36 -0.72 -11.17
CA TRP A 108 -10.79 -1.42 -12.32
C TRP A 108 -9.27 -1.50 -12.27
N SER A 109 -8.74 -2.63 -12.75
CA SER A 109 -7.31 -2.79 -12.98
C SER A 109 -6.86 -1.83 -14.11
N TYR A 110 -5.57 -1.49 -14.13
CA TYR A 110 -5.01 -0.68 -15.21
C TYR A 110 -5.23 -1.31 -16.58
N LYS A 111 -5.07 -2.65 -16.66
CA LYS A 111 -5.35 -3.41 -17.88
C LYS A 111 -6.81 -3.25 -18.32
N LEU A 112 -7.77 -3.42 -17.40
CA LEU A 112 -9.19 -3.29 -17.73
C LEU A 112 -9.56 -1.85 -18.16
N CYS A 113 -8.99 -0.82 -17.53
CA CYS A 113 -9.16 0.57 -18.02
C CYS A 113 -8.62 0.76 -19.43
N ILE A 114 -7.49 0.13 -19.78
CA ILE A 114 -6.87 0.25 -21.10
C ILE A 114 -7.66 -0.53 -22.16
N ASP A 115 -8.13 -1.72 -21.82
CA ASP A 115 -8.95 -2.54 -22.73
C ASP A 115 -10.27 -1.81 -23.06
N ASN A 116 -10.92 -1.19 -22.06
CA ASN A 116 -12.13 -0.38 -22.27
C ASN A 116 -11.84 0.94 -22.99
N LEU A 117 -10.67 1.57 -22.74
CA LEU A 117 -10.24 2.72 -23.54
C LEU A 117 -10.12 2.33 -25.02
N GLY A 118 -9.63 1.12 -25.32
CA GLY A 118 -9.53 0.61 -26.68
C GLY A 118 -10.89 0.41 -27.34
N ALA A 119 -11.87 -0.12 -26.60
CA ALA A 119 -13.24 -0.24 -27.08
C ALA A 119 -13.85 1.15 -27.39
N SER A 120 -13.72 2.12 -26.48
CA SER A 120 -14.25 3.48 -26.70
C SER A 120 -13.59 4.23 -27.86
N LEU A 121 -12.34 3.90 -28.20
CA LEU A 121 -11.65 4.49 -29.35
C LEU A 121 -12.01 3.83 -30.68
N ALA A 122 -12.28 2.52 -30.65
CA ALA A 122 -12.75 1.78 -31.83
C ALA A 122 -14.12 2.28 -32.29
N GLU A 123 -15.01 2.64 -31.34
CA GLU A 123 -16.31 3.25 -31.63
C GLU A 123 -16.20 4.68 -32.19
N ALA A 124 -15.13 5.41 -31.84
CA ALA A 124 -14.94 6.81 -32.20
C ALA A 124 -14.04 7.04 -33.43
N GLU A 125 -13.70 5.99 -34.19
CA GLU A 125 -12.75 6.02 -35.34
C GLU A 125 -11.42 6.76 -35.05
N ALA A 126 -10.96 6.70 -33.80
CA ALA A 126 -9.87 7.53 -33.31
C ALA A 126 -8.51 6.80 -33.30
N LYS A 127 -7.43 7.61 -33.26
CA LYS A 127 -6.01 7.24 -33.35
C LYS A 127 -5.60 6.01 -32.52
N ALA A 128 -4.57 5.33 -33.04
CA ALA A 128 -3.94 4.16 -32.44
C ALA A 128 -3.62 4.30 -30.94
N LEU A 129 -4.00 3.27 -30.17
CA LEU A 129 -3.75 3.16 -28.74
C LEU A 129 -2.24 3.23 -28.41
N PRO A 130 -1.83 4.11 -27.48
CA PRO A 130 -0.48 4.07 -26.93
C PRO A 130 -0.19 2.75 -26.20
N SER A 131 1.09 2.41 -26.05
CA SER A 131 1.48 1.19 -25.32
C SER A 131 0.96 1.17 -23.89
N TYR A 132 0.70 -0.03 -23.36
CA TYR A 132 0.30 -0.25 -21.97
C TYR A 132 1.19 0.52 -20.97
N SER A 133 2.51 0.46 -21.16
CA SER A 133 3.50 1.12 -20.30
C SER A 133 3.38 2.65 -20.30
N THR A 134 2.95 3.24 -21.42
CA THR A 134 2.73 4.69 -21.55
C THR A 134 1.49 5.12 -20.76
N ILE A 135 0.38 4.40 -20.91
CA ILE A 135 -0.88 4.70 -20.21
C ILE A 135 -0.72 4.44 -18.71
N TYR A 136 -0.13 3.30 -18.33
CA TYR A 136 0.15 2.97 -16.93
C TYR A 136 0.99 4.06 -16.24
N ARG A 137 2.08 4.51 -16.89
CA ARG A 137 2.93 5.58 -16.34
C ARG A 137 2.15 6.87 -16.20
N TYR A 138 1.37 7.25 -17.21
CA TYR A 138 0.53 8.45 -17.17
C TYR A 138 -0.46 8.40 -16.00
N MET A 139 -1.25 7.32 -15.90
CA MET A 139 -2.22 7.15 -14.82
C MET A 139 -1.56 7.22 -13.44
N LYS A 140 -0.37 6.61 -13.27
CA LYS A 140 0.39 6.69 -12.02
C LYS A 140 0.88 8.12 -11.71
N THR A 141 1.39 8.84 -12.71
CA THR A 141 1.86 10.23 -12.54
C THR A 141 0.74 11.22 -12.23
N GLN A 142 -0.47 10.97 -12.73
CA GLN A 142 -1.65 11.80 -12.49
C GLN A 142 -2.44 11.38 -11.25
N GLY A 143 -1.94 10.42 -10.46
CA GLY A 143 -2.63 9.94 -9.26
C GLY A 143 -3.92 9.15 -9.53
N LEU A 144 -4.12 8.65 -10.76
CA LEU A 144 -5.26 7.79 -11.15
C LEU A 144 -5.05 6.36 -10.66
N LEU A 145 -4.95 6.22 -9.34
CA LEU A 145 -4.70 4.97 -8.64
C LEU A 145 -5.96 4.10 -8.57
N LYS A 146 -5.78 2.79 -8.65
CA LYS A 146 -6.85 1.82 -8.42
C LYS A 146 -7.30 1.95 -6.97
N GLN A 147 -8.59 2.17 -6.77
CA GLN A 147 -9.20 2.15 -5.44
C GLN A 147 -9.72 0.73 -5.16
N ARG A 148 -9.47 0.20 -3.97
CA ARG A 148 -10.00 -1.11 -3.60
C ARG A 148 -11.52 -1.03 -3.62
N ARG A 149 -12.18 -1.96 -4.33
CA ARG A 149 -13.64 -2.11 -4.24
C ARG A 149 -13.96 -2.33 -2.77
N LYS A 150 -14.63 -1.37 -2.14
CA LYS A 150 -15.16 -1.55 -0.79
C LYS A 150 -16.16 -2.70 -0.93
N ARG A 151 -15.87 -3.83 -0.28
CA ARG A 151 -16.87 -4.90 -0.17
C ARG A 151 -18.07 -4.22 0.50
N LYS A 152 -19.25 -4.29 -0.11
CA LYS A 152 -20.47 -4.11 0.68
C LYS A 152 -20.34 -5.15 1.79
N CYS A 153 -20.18 -4.71 3.03
CA CYS A 153 -20.34 -5.61 4.15
C CYS A 153 -21.75 -6.15 3.99
N PHE A 154 -21.88 -7.43 3.70
CA PHE A 154 -23.16 -8.13 3.73
C PHE A 154 -23.57 -8.26 5.19
N LEU A 155 -23.89 -7.13 5.83
CA LEU A 155 -24.79 -7.14 6.98
C LEU A 155 -26.18 -7.28 6.37
N THR A 156 -26.61 -8.54 6.31
CA THR A 156 -28.00 -9.01 6.24
C THR A 156 -28.87 -8.36 5.16
N SER A 157 -29.21 -9.16 4.14
CA SER A 157 -30.29 -8.93 3.20
C SER A 157 -31.64 -8.84 3.94
N GLY A 158 -31.95 -7.64 4.43
CA GLY A 158 -33.27 -7.21 4.89
C GLY A 158 -33.57 -5.82 4.29
N PRO A 159 -34.84 -5.51 3.99
CA PRO A 159 -35.24 -4.29 3.28
C PRO A 159 -35.02 -2.98 4.09
N GLU A 160 -34.47 -3.05 5.30
CA GLU A 160 -34.46 -1.95 6.27
C GLU A 160 -33.04 -1.37 6.52
N ASN A 161 -32.00 -1.90 5.89
CA ASN A 161 -30.62 -1.45 6.08
C ASN A 161 -30.09 -0.63 4.90
N GLU A 162 -30.91 0.32 4.41
CA GLU A 162 -30.33 1.51 3.79
C GLU A 162 -29.69 2.35 4.90
N ILE A 163 -28.49 2.88 4.62
CA ILE A 163 -27.67 3.73 5.49
C ILE A 163 -26.72 2.94 6.40
N SER A 164 -25.56 2.62 5.82
CA SER A 164 -24.28 2.90 6.48
C SER A 164 -23.22 2.98 5.40
N THR A 165 -23.15 4.15 4.78
CA THR A 165 -21.96 4.52 4.01
C THR A 165 -20.74 4.51 4.94
N PRO A 166 -19.53 4.16 4.47
CA PRO A 166 -18.32 4.23 5.31
C PRO A 166 -17.99 5.64 5.85
N LYS A 167 -18.71 6.68 5.42
CA LYS A 167 -18.63 8.03 6.01
C LYS A 167 -19.26 8.07 7.40
N ASP A 168 -20.30 7.28 7.66
CA ASP A 168 -21.06 7.32 8.92
C ASP A 168 -20.28 6.70 10.10
N TRP A 169 -19.22 5.96 9.81
CA TRP A 169 -18.32 5.35 10.80
C TRP A 169 -17.14 6.26 11.19
N ALA A 170 -16.84 7.28 10.38
CA ALA A 170 -15.70 8.16 10.64
C ALA A 170 -15.96 9.17 11.77
N ASP A 171 -17.24 9.53 11.97
CA ASP A 171 -17.68 10.49 13.00
C ASP A 171 -18.14 9.80 14.30
N ARG A 172 -18.17 8.46 14.31
CA ARG A 172 -18.49 7.70 15.53
C ARG A 172 -17.19 7.33 16.23
N GLU A 173 -17.05 7.78 17.47
CA GLU A 173 -15.97 7.36 18.34
C GLU A 173 -16.07 5.83 18.57
N VAL A 174 -15.27 5.06 17.83
CA VAL A 174 -15.17 3.61 18.02
C VAL A 174 -14.22 3.38 19.21
N ARG A 175 -14.77 3.43 20.42
CA ARG A 175 -14.05 2.92 21.59
C ARG A 175 -14.12 1.40 21.56
N SER A 176 -12.97 0.74 21.48
CA SER A 176 -12.86 -0.67 21.84
C SER A 176 -13.20 -0.77 23.33
N TYR A 177 -14.45 -1.09 23.64
CA TYR A 177 -14.86 -1.37 25.00
C TYR A 177 -14.17 -2.66 25.43
N GLU A 178 -13.31 -2.57 26.44
CA GLU A 178 -12.66 -3.72 27.07
C GLU A 178 -13.00 -3.66 28.56
N VAL A 179 -13.45 -4.77 29.12
CA VAL A 179 -13.71 -4.85 30.56
C VAL A 179 -12.42 -4.75 31.37
N GLU A 180 -12.46 -4.11 32.54
CA GLU A 180 -11.26 -3.79 33.33
C GLU A 180 -10.56 -5.02 33.96
N TYR A 181 -11.28 -6.14 34.14
CA TYR A 181 -10.79 -7.31 34.86
C TYR A 181 -10.91 -8.60 34.04
N VAL A 182 -9.92 -9.49 34.19
CA VAL A 182 -9.96 -10.86 33.66
C VAL A 182 -11.16 -11.61 34.25
N HIS A 183 -11.83 -12.43 33.45
CA HIS A 183 -13.10 -13.09 33.78
C HIS A 183 -14.28 -12.13 34.02
N GLY A 184 -14.12 -10.84 33.70
CA GLY A 184 -15.19 -9.85 33.77
C GLY A 184 -16.28 -10.10 32.73
N LEU A 185 -15.90 -10.46 31.50
CA LEU A 185 -16.81 -10.73 30.39
C LEU A 185 -16.23 -11.80 29.47
N TRP A 186 -17.01 -12.84 29.21
CA TRP A 186 -16.70 -13.83 28.19
C TRP A 186 -17.57 -13.62 26.94
N HIS A 187 -16.91 -13.62 25.77
CA HIS A 187 -17.55 -13.63 24.46
C HIS A 187 -17.69 -15.05 23.94
N LEU A 188 -18.89 -15.39 23.46
CA LEU A 188 -19.19 -16.67 22.84
C LEU A 188 -19.62 -16.45 21.39
N ASP A 189 -18.93 -17.12 20.48
CA ASP A 189 -19.22 -17.04 19.06
C ASP A 189 -19.08 -18.40 18.37
N PHE A 190 -19.97 -18.67 17.41
CA PHE A 190 -19.89 -19.81 16.50
C PHE A 190 -19.33 -19.35 15.16
N HIS A 191 -18.18 -19.90 14.78
CA HIS A 191 -17.57 -19.59 13.49
C HIS A 191 -17.73 -20.74 12.50
N HIS A 192 -18.34 -20.47 11.36
CA HIS A 192 -18.44 -21.45 10.28
C HIS A 192 -17.09 -21.67 9.59
N GLY A 193 -16.61 -22.91 9.60
CA GLY A 193 -15.41 -23.30 8.88
C GLY A 193 -15.53 -23.06 7.37
N ALA A 194 -14.44 -22.63 6.73
CA ALA A 194 -14.41 -22.39 5.30
C ALA A 194 -14.39 -23.69 4.46
N ARG A 195 -13.99 -24.82 5.06
CA ARG A 195 -13.80 -26.10 4.37
C ARG A 195 -14.82 -27.12 4.87
N LYS A 196 -15.39 -27.88 3.93
CA LYS A 196 -16.20 -29.05 4.26
C LYS A 196 -15.28 -30.20 4.65
N ILE A 197 -15.75 -31.05 5.56
CA ILE A 197 -15.09 -32.26 5.99
C ILE A 197 -15.95 -33.47 5.62
N LEU A 198 -15.31 -34.59 5.31
CA LEU A 198 -16.00 -35.84 5.01
C LEU A 198 -16.27 -36.58 6.33
N GLY A 199 -17.54 -36.84 6.61
CA GLY A 199 -17.97 -37.60 7.78
C GLY A 199 -17.82 -39.11 7.55
N LYS A 200 -17.94 -39.88 8.64
CA LYS A 200 -17.89 -41.36 8.60
C LYS A 200 -19.07 -41.98 7.86
N ASP A 201 -20.18 -41.24 7.79
CA ASP A 201 -21.38 -41.51 7.02
C ASP A 201 -21.21 -41.27 5.51
N GLY A 202 -20.04 -40.75 5.08
CA GLY A 202 -19.78 -40.37 3.69
C GLY A 202 -20.38 -39.01 3.32
N GLY A 203 -21.02 -38.31 4.27
CA GLY A 203 -21.59 -36.99 4.06
C GLY A 203 -20.55 -35.88 4.10
N TRP A 204 -20.74 -34.83 3.31
CA TRP A 204 -19.93 -33.61 3.37
C TRP A 204 -20.54 -32.60 4.34
N HIS A 205 -19.88 -32.40 5.48
CA HIS A 205 -20.35 -31.51 6.55
C HIS A 205 -19.54 -30.21 6.59
N LYS A 206 -20.17 -29.11 6.96
CA LYS A 206 -19.48 -27.83 7.20
C LYS A 206 -19.34 -27.63 8.71
N PRO A 207 -18.15 -27.85 9.30
CA PRO A 207 -18.00 -27.80 10.74
C PRO A 207 -18.09 -26.36 11.24
N LEU A 208 -18.60 -26.21 12.45
CA LEU A 208 -18.63 -24.95 13.20
C LEU A 208 -17.66 -25.06 14.37
N ILE A 209 -16.96 -23.98 14.71
CA ILE A 209 -16.16 -23.92 15.93
C ILE A 209 -16.85 -22.96 16.90
N LEU A 210 -17.21 -23.47 18.07
CA LEU A 210 -17.58 -22.63 19.20
C LEU A 210 -16.29 -22.13 19.84
N SER A 211 -16.16 -20.82 19.98
CA SER A 211 -15.05 -20.18 20.68
C SER A 211 -15.58 -19.34 21.83
N ILE A 212 -14.99 -19.53 23.01
CA ILE A 212 -15.30 -18.81 24.24
C ILE A 212 -14.04 -18.08 24.65
N MET A 213 -14.07 -16.75 24.68
CA MET A 213 -12.91 -15.90 24.88
C MET A 213 -13.15 -14.88 25.99
N ASP A 214 -12.16 -14.70 26.86
CA ASP A 214 -12.14 -13.59 27.82
C ASP A 214 -11.85 -12.27 27.09
N ASP A 215 -12.66 -11.24 27.32
CA ASP A 215 -12.51 -9.96 26.63
C ASP A 215 -11.21 -9.24 27.02
N HIS A 216 -10.91 -9.15 28.32
CA HIS A 216 -9.75 -8.40 28.82
C HIS A 216 -8.42 -9.09 28.48
N SER A 217 -8.30 -10.39 28.76
CA SER A 217 -7.03 -11.09 28.54
C SER A 217 -6.87 -11.66 27.13
N ARG A 218 -7.92 -11.58 26.29
CA ARG A 218 -8.02 -12.22 24.97
C ARG A 218 -7.77 -13.73 25.00
N LEU A 219 -7.91 -14.36 26.16
CA LEU A 219 -7.64 -15.78 26.35
C LEU A 219 -8.82 -16.59 25.83
N ILE A 220 -8.56 -17.55 24.94
CA ILE A 220 -9.55 -18.55 24.56
C ILE A 220 -9.73 -19.52 25.74
N CYS A 221 -10.82 -19.33 26.48
CA CYS A 221 -11.20 -20.17 27.61
C CYS A 221 -11.57 -21.60 27.15
N HIS A 222 -12.23 -21.69 25.99
CA HIS A 222 -12.52 -22.95 25.34
C HIS A 222 -12.75 -22.76 23.84
N ALA A 223 -12.31 -23.73 23.04
CA ALA A 223 -12.69 -23.82 21.64
C ALA A 223 -12.90 -25.29 21.25
N GLN A 224 -14.00 -25.59 20.58
CA GLN A 224 -14.35 -26.94 20.16
C GLN A 224 -15.16 -26.93 18.87
N TRP A 225 -14.90 -27.94 18.03
CA TRP A 225 -15.62 -28.15 16.78
C TRP A 225 -16.91 -28.95 17.00
N TYR A 226 -17.97 -28.52 16.32
CA TYR A 226 -19.28 -29.13 16.28
C TYR A 226 -19.74 -29.26 14.81
N LEU A 227 -20.70 -30.15 14.57
CA LEU A 227 -21.34 -30.31 13.25
C LEU A 227 -22.68 -29.57 13.17
N ASP A 228 -23.20 -29.17 14.31
CA ASP A 228 -24.50 -28.56 14.52
C ASP A 228 -24.37 -27.29 15.38
N GLU A 229 -25.32 -26.37 15.18
CA GLU A 229 -25.44 -25.14 15.97
C GLU A 229 -26.68 -25.24 16.85
N THR A 230 -26.58 -26.06 17.90
CA THR A 230 -27.66 -26.28 18.86
C THR A 230 -27.33 -25.68 20.23
N THR A 231 -28.38 -25.40 21.01
CA THR A 231 -28.23 -24.99 22.42
C THR A 231 -27.47 -26.04 23.23
N GLU A 232 -27.62 -27.33 22.92
CA GLU A 232 -26.90 -28.42 23.57
C GLU A 232 -25.39 -28.31 23.33
N SER A 233 -24.98 -28.08 22.08
CA SER A 233 -23.58 -27.85 21.70
C SER A 233 -22.99 -26.60 22.39
N LEU A 234 -23.78 -25.52 22.52
CA LEU A 234 -23.39 -24.32 23.27
C LEU A 234 -23.20 -24.62 24.77
N VAL A 235 -24.19 -25.26 25.41
CA VAL A 235 -24.14 -25.60 26.85
C VAL A 235 -22.99 -26.57 27.13
N HIS A 236 -22.77 -27.56 26.27
CA HIS A 236 -21.65 -28.47 26.37
C HIS A 236 -20.31 -27.71 26.35
N GLY A 237 -20.06 -26.90 25.32
CA GLY A 237 -18.81 -26.14 25.21
C GLY A 237 -18.63 -25.10 26.33
N PHE A 238 -19.72 -24.50 26.80
CA PHE A 238 -19.67 -23.57 27.94
C PHE A 238 -19.32 -24.28 29.25
N ARG A 239 -19.91 -25.45 29.53
CA ARG A 239 -19.52 -26.29 30.68
C ARG A 239 -18.04 -26.62 30.65
N GLN A 240 -17.49 -26.94 29.48
CA GLN A 240 -16.05 -27.22 29.33
C GLN A 240 -15.19 -25.98 29.61
N ALA A 241 -15.63 -24.78 29.25
CA ALA A 241 -14.94 -23.54 29.59
C ALA A 241 -14.93 -23.31 31.11
N LEU A 242 -16.09 -23.47 31.76
CA LEU A 242 -16.22 -23.31 33.21
C LEU A 242 -15.32 -24.27 33.99
N GLN A 243 -15.30 -25.55 33.59
CA GLN A 243 -14.44 -26.56 34.23
C GLN A 243 -12.95 -26.25 34.09
N LYS A 244 -12.54 -25.59 32.99
CA LYS A 244 -11.13 -25.25 32.74
C LYS A 244 -10.69 -23.93 33.38
N ARG A 245 -11.61 -22.97 33.56
CA ARG A 245 -11.29 -21.55 33.77
C ARG A 245 -12.16 -20.84 34.81
N ALA A 246 -12.97 -21.59 35.57
CA ALA A 246 -13.91 -21.07 36.57
C ALA A 246 -15.02 -20.19 35.97
N LEU A 247 -15.73 -19.45 36.83
CA LEU A 247 -16.94 -18.71 36.49
C LEU A 247 -16.62 -17.29 36.02
N PRO A 248 -17.11 -16.85 34.85
CA PRO A 248 -17.08 -15.44 34.47
C PRO A 248 -18.17 -14.64 35.17
N ARG A 249 -17.99 -13.33 35.26
CA ARG A 249 -18.99 -12.42 35.84
C ARG A 249 -20.14 -12.10 34.87
N ALA A 250 -19.87 -12.04 33.58
CA ALA A 250 -20.87 -11.80 32.55
C ALA A 250 -20.54 -12.55 31.26
N LEU A 251 -21.56 -12.69 30.42
CA LEU A 251 -21.48 -13.46 29.18
C LEU A 251 -22.15 -12.67 28.04
N MET A 252 -21.50 -12.60 26.89
CA MET A 252 -22.01 -11.92 25.70
C MET A 252 -22.03 -12.86 24.49
N THR A 253 -23.15 -12.84 23.75
CA THR A 253 -23.36 -13.60 22.52
C THR A 253 -24.07 -12.72 21.48
N ASP A 254 -23.68 -12.84 20.21
CA ASP A 254 -24.15 -12.00 19.10
C ASP A 254 -25.42 -12.54 18.40
N TYR A 255 -25.98 -13.67 18.85
CA TYR A 255 -27.04 -14.40 18.12
C TYR A 255 -28.46 -13.79 18.28
N VAL A 256 -28.67 -12.90 19.24
CA VAL A 256 -29.93 -12.20 19.56
C VAL A 256 -29.53 -10.78 20.01
N PRO A 257 -30.33 -9.69 19.79
CA PRO A 257 -29.85 -8.31 19.89
C PRO A 257 -28.98 -8.03 21.13
N ARG A 258 -27.65 -7.99 20.95
CA ARG A 258 -26.59 -7.72 21.95
C ARG A 258 -27.05 -7.76 23.41
N HIS A 259 -27.47 -8.93 23.90
CA HIS A 259 -27.81 -9.09 25.30
C HIS A 259 -26.55 -9.51 26.08
N ILE A 260 -26.08 -8.62 26.94
CA ILE A 260 -25.13 -9.00 28.00
C ILE A 260 -25.94 -9.70 29.08
N ILE A 261 -25.68 -10.99 29.27
CA ILE A 261 -26.29 -11.78 30.33
C ILE A 261 -25.39 -11.65 31.56
N SER A 262 -25.85 -10.92 32.56
CA SER A 262 -25.21 -10.91 33.88
C SER A 262 -25.52 -12.23 34.57
N LEU A 263 -24.48 -13.00 34.89
CA LEU A 263 -24.64 -14.26 35.59
C LEU A 263 -24.67 -13.97 37.09
N MET A 264 -25.87 -13.77 37.66
CA MET A 264 -26.05 -13.69 39.11
C MET A 264 -26.17 -15.11 39.66
N PHE A 265 -25.21 -15.52 40.48
CA PHE A 265 -25.29 -16.78 41.21
C PHE A 265 -25.57 -16.49 42.69
N PRO A 266 -26.49 -17.23 43.34
CA PRO A 266 -26.71 -17.11 44.77
C PRO A 266 -25.42 -17.52 45.51
N SER A 267 -25.01 -16.66 46.44
CA SER A 267 -23.91 -16.88 47.39
C SER A 267 -24.15 -18.07 48.30
#